data_AF-A0A1B0DHT4-F1
#
_entry.id   AF-A0A1B0DHT4-F1
#
_cell.length_a   1.000
_cell.length_b   1.000
_cell.length_c   1.000
_cell.angle_alpha   90.00
_cell.angle_beta   90.00
_cell.angle_gamma   90.00
#
_symmetry.space_group_name_H-M   'P 1'
#
loop_
_entity.id
_entity.type
_entity.pdbx_description
1 polymer ?
#
loop_
_entity_poly.entity_id
_entity_poly.type
_entity_poly.pdbx_seq_one_letter_code
_entity_poly.pdbx_strand_id
1 'polypeptide(L)'
;MAPSPPVDLSLPVTEYRDCKSLEEADETVKKLFSLESFPGKKTGHHLRNIMREEVQRHPLDVGSMEALIADQTARIRRLQEIFAAHPRNRVLKVYLKELIDKRKCFLKYMRRWDYRRFEWLLEKLDIVYKAHPAEYVLVGRNKFGELCFICGQHCINSLPRQAITTDTQQLLSISQVRLSLFLLNSEFFSL
;
A
#
# COMPACT_ATOMS: atom_id res chain seq x y z
N MET A 1 -4.73 -5.70 9.30
CA MET A 1 -5.64 -4.57 9.03
C MET A 1 -6.76 -4.73 10.02
N ALA A 2 -7.08 -3.68 10.77
CA ALA A 2 -8.10 -3.75 11.82
C ALA A 2 -9.48 -4.15 11.26
N PRO A 3 -10.28 -4.91 12.03
CA PRO A 3 -11.68 -5.19 11.70
C PRO A 3 -12.50 -3.89 11.65
N SER A 4 -13.73 -3.95 11.13
CA SER A 4 -14.62 -2.79 11.23
C SER A 4 -14.90 -2.50 12.72
N PRO A 5 -14.99 -1.22 13.12
CA PRO A 5 -15.33 -0.90 14.50
C PRO A 5 -16.76 -1.39 14.78
N PRO A 6 -17.03 -1.86 16.01
CA PRO A 6 -18.36 -2.28 16.39
C PRO A 6 -19.34 -1.11 16.28
N VAL A 7 -20.47 -1.36 15.63
CA VAL A 7 -21.55 -0.38 15.46
C VAL A 7 -22.71 -0.77 16.35
N ASP A 8 -23.18 0.17 17.16
CA ASP A 8 -24.42 0.00 17.93
C ASP A 8 -25.63 0.08 16.99
N LEU A 9 -26.37 -1.03 16.89
CA LEU A 9 -27.50 -1.17 15.98
C LEU A 9 -28.78 -0.49 16.51
N SER A 10 -28.82 -0.14 17.81
CA SER A 10 -29.96 0.54 18.42
C SER A 10 -30.05 2.01 18.00
N LEU A 11 -28.94 2.59 17.52
CA LEU A 11 -28.88 3.98 17.11
C LEU A 11 -29.83 4.27 15.94
N PRO A 12 -30.42 5.48 15.89
CA PRO A 12 -31.22 5.87 14.75
C PRO A 12 -30.34 6.03 13.50
N VAL A 13 -30.94 5.85 12.33
CA VAL A 13 -30.26 6.09 11.06
C VAL A 13 -29.79 7.54 10.97
N THR A 14 -28.62 7.77 10.34
CA THR A 14 -27.97 9.09 10.26
C THR A 14 -28.91 10.21 9.81
N GLU A 15 -29.81 9.95 8.86
CA GLU A 15 -30.68 11.00 8.32
C GLU A 15 -31.73 11.52 9.31
N TYR A 16 -32.06 10.74 10.34
CA TYR A 16 -33.09 11.08 11.32
C TYR A 16 -32.50 11.43 12.70
N ARG A 17 -31.17 11.50 12.82
CA ARG A 17 -30.49 11.73 14.10
C ARG A 17 -30.87 13.07 14.75
N ASP A 18 -31.12 14.10 13.93
CA ASP A 18 -31.37 15.47 14.42
C ASP A 18 -32.88 15.81 14.49
N CYS A 19 -33.76 14.82 14.28
CA CYS A 19 -35.20 15.04 14.22
C CYS A 19 -35.84 15.02 15.63
N LYS A 20 -36.25 16.18 16.14
CA LYS A 20 -36.96 16.32 17.44
C LYS A 20 -38.19 15.43 17.56
N SER A 21 -38.96 15.30 16.47
CA SER A 21 -40.16 14.44 16.43
C SER A 21 -39.86 12.96 16.72
N LEU A 22 -38.63 12.50 16.50
CA LEU A 22 -38.23 11.12 16.78
C LEU A 22 -37.88 10.91 18.26
N GLU A 23 -37.36 11.93 18.94
CA GLU A 23 -37.04 11.89 20.37
C GLU A 23 -38.32 11.75 21.21
N GLU A 24 -39.37 12.46 20.81
CA GLU A 24 -40.70 12.48 21.44
C GLU A 24 -41.56 11.26 21.10
N ALA A 25 -41.18 10.50 20.06
CA ALA A 25 -41.97 9.37 19.58
C ALA A 25 -42.00 8.19 20.56
N ASP A 26 -42.98 7.31 20.39
CA ASP A 26 -43.07 6.07 21.13
C ASP A 26 -41.86 5.14 20.89
N GLU A 27 -41.54 4.31 21.88
CA GLU A 27 -40.40 3.38 21.83
C GLU A 27 -40.50 2.39 20.65
N THR A 28 -41.72 2.01 20.26
CA THR A 28 -41.92 1.18 19.06
C THR A 28 -41.46 1.89 17.79
N VAL A 29 -41.74 3.19 17.68
CA VAL A 29 -41.35 4.02 16.54
C VAL A 29 -39.84 4.22 16.54
N LYS A 30 -39.22 4.49 17.71
CA LYS A 30 -37.75 4.58 17.83
C LYS A 30 -37.06 3.29 17.37
N LYS A 31 -37.60 2.12 17.73
CA LYS A 31 -37.10 0.83 17.24
C LYS A 31 -37.22 0.68 15.73
N LEU A 32 -38.34 1.11 15.13
CA LEU A 32 -38.50 1.10 13.67
C LEU A 32 -37.48 1.96 12.94
N PHE A 33 -37.02 3.06 13.56
CA PHE A 33 -36.00 3.95 13.00
C PHE A 33 -34.55 3.61 13.39
N SER A 34 -34.32 2.51 14.12
CA SER A 34 -32.99 2.02 14.50
C SER A 34 -32.21 1.43 13.33
N LEU A 35 -30.89 1.34 13.41
CA LEU A 35 -30.05 0.73 12.36
C LEU A 35 -30.32 -0.76 12.17
N GLU A 36 -30.83 -1.46 13.18
CA GLU A 36 -31.20 -2.88 13.12
C GLU A 36 -32.32 -3.14 12.10
N SER A 37 -33.32 -2.25 12.02
CA SER A 37 -34.49 -2.43 11.15
C SER A 37 -34.17 -2.14 9.67
N PHE A 38 -33.10 -1.38 9.39
CA PHE A 38 -32.76 -0.95 8.03
C PHE A 38 -31.80 -1.92 7.33
N PRO A 39 -31.75 -1.89 5.98
CA PRO A 39 -30.74 -2.63 5.23
C PRO A 39 -29.32 -2.24 5.66
N GLY A 40 -28.41 -3.22 5.72
CA GLY A 40 -27.02 -3.01 6.17
C GLY A 40 -26.19 -1.96 5.39
N LYS A 41 -26.72 -1.45 4.27
CA LYS A 41 -26.19 -0.26 3.57
C LYS A 41 -26.23 0.98 4.47
N LYS A 42 -27.25 1.14 5.31
CA LYS A 42 -27.40 2.25 6.26
C LYS A 42 -26.37 2.16 7.38
N THR A 43 -26.13 0.96 7.92
CA THR A 43 -25.01 0.71 8.84
C THR A 43 -23.67 1.09 8.22
N GLY A 44 -23.44 0.72 6.94
CA GLY A 44 -22.25 1.13 6.20
C GLY A 44 -22.17 2.64 5.94
N HIS A 45 -23.29 3.36 5.80
CA HIS A 45 -23.30 4.82 5.74
C HIS A 45 -22.92 5.44 7.08
N HIS A 46 -23.51 4.96 8.17
CA HIS A 46 -23.19 5.42 9.51
C HIS A 46 -21.71 5.22 9.86
N LEU A 47 -21.14 4.04 9.54
CA LEU A 47 -19.71 3.76 9.73
C LEU A 47 -18.79 4.73 8.97
N ARG A 48 -19.17 5.12 7.75
CA ARG A 48 -18.41 6.10 6.95
C ARG A 48 -18.41 7.47 7.61
N ASN A 49 -19.54 7.87 8.20
CA ASN A 49 -19.65 9.15 8.89
C ASN A 49 -18.80 9.17 10.17
N ILE A 50 -18.84 8.10 11.00
CA ILE A 50 -17.99 7.99 12.20
C ILE A 50 -16.52 8.15 11.84
N MET A 51 -16.02 7.37 10.89
CA MET A 51 -14.61 7.40 10.48
C MET A 51 -14.21 8.76 9.89
N ARG A 52 -15.13 9.43 9.18
CA ARG A 52 -14.89 10.76 8.64
C ARG A 52 -14.86 11.82 9.74
N GLU A 53 -15.77 11.73 10.72
CA GLU A 53 -15.87 12.64 11.85
C GLU A 53 -14.58 12.68 12.70
N GLU A 54 -13.86 11.57 12.80
CA GLU A 54 -12.56 11.49 13.49
C GLU A 54 -11.45 12.30 12.82
N VAL A 55 -11.58 12.58 11.52
CA VAL A 55 -10.50 13.06 10.66
C VAL A 55 -10.80 14.41 10.01
N GLN A 56 -12.08 14.77 9.87
CA GLN A 56 -12.54 15.98 9.20
C GLN A 56 -12.04 17.27 9.87
N ARG A 57 -11.81 18.31 9.07
CA ARG A 57 -11.42 19.64 9.59
C ARG A 57 -12.63 20.46 10.05
N HIS A 58 -13.74 20.27 9.34
CA HIS A 58 -15.01 20.95 9.58
C HIS A 58 -16.16 19.96 9.32
N PRO A 59 -17.38 20.20 9.86
CA PRO A 59 -18.47 19.20 9.81
C PRO A 59 -18.92 18.84 8.39
N LEU A 60 -18.75 19.76 7.43
CA LEU A 60 -19.11 19.55 6.02
C LEU A 60 -17.94 19.09 5.13
N ASP A 61 -16.83 18.64 5.72
CA ASP A 61 -15.63 18.27 4.97
C ASP A 61 -15.78 16.87 4.37
N VAL A 62 -16.09 16.82 3.09
CA VAL A 62 -16.25 15.56 2.34
C VAL A 62 -15.11 15.35 1.33
N GLY A 63 -14.45 16.44 0.92
CA GLY A 63 -13.52 16.46 -0.21
C GLY A 63 -12.04 16.46 0.17
N SER A 64 -11.70 16.69 1.44
CA SER A 64 -10.29 16.62 1.87
C SER A 64 -9.72 15.23 1.66
N MET A 65 -8.40 15.15 1.43
CA MET A 65 -7.73 13.88 1.20
C MET A 65 -7.83 12.98 2.44
N GLU A 66 -7.79 13.58 3.63
CA GLU A 66 -7.95 12.89 4.90
C GLU A 66 -9.37 12.29 5.02
N ALA A 67 -10.41 13.07 4.74
CA ALA A 67 -11.80 12.60 4.73
C ALA A 67 -12.04 11.49 3.69
N LEU A 68 -11.46 11.60 2.50
CA LEU A 68 -11.54 10.58 1.45
C LEU A 68 -10.85 9.28 1.86
N ILE A 69 -9.68 9.34 2.51
CA ILE A 69 -8.97 8.15 3.01
C ILE A 69 -9.78 7.48 4.13
N ALA A 70 -10.40 8.26 5.02
CA ALA A 70 -11.27 7.75 6.07
C ALA A 70 -12.50 7.04 5.49
N ASP A 71 -13.20 7.68 4.52
CA ASP A 71 -14.34 7.09 3.83
C ASP A 71 -13.98 5.79 3.10
N GLN A 72 -12.86 5.77 2.38
CA GLN A 72 -12.37 4.55 1.72
C GLN A 72 -12.03 3.46 2.73
N THR A 73 -11.43 3.82 3.87
CA THR A 73 -11.07 2.86 4.92
C THR A 73 -12.32 2.23 5.54
N ALA A 74 -13.35 3.03 5.83
CA ALA A 74 -14.64 2.54 6.29
C ALA A 74 -15.29 1.56 5.29
N ARG A 75 -15.30 1.92 3.99
CA ARG A 75 -15.80 1.04 2.93
C ARG A 75 -15.02 -0.27 2.85
N ILE A 76 -13.70 -0.21 2.87
CA ILE A 76 -12.84 -1.40 2.79
C ILE A 76 -13.13 -2.34 3.97
N ARG A 77 -13.17 -1.82 5.21
CA ARG A 77 -13.47 -2.64 6.40
C ARG A 77 -14.83 -3.34 6.29
N ARG A 78 -15.88 -2.62 5.87
CA ARG A 78 -17.22 -3.21 5.69
C ARG A 78 -17.28 -4.24 4.56
N LEU A 79 -16.66 -3.94 3.41
CA LEU A 79 -16.66 -4.85 2.26
C LEU A 79 -15.84 -6.12 2.52
N GLN A 80 -14.82 -6.04 3.38
CA GLN A 80 -14.05 -7.22 3.82
C GLN A 80 -14.92 -8.20 4.58
N GLU A 81 -15.82 -7.74 5.47
CA GLU A 81 -16.76 -8.62 6.19
C GLU A 81 -17.73 -9.31 5.21
N ILE A 82 -18.27 -8.54 4.26
CA ILE A 82 -19.19 -9.06 3.25
C ILE A 82 -18.47 -10.08 2.36
N PHE A 83 -17.22 -9.79 1.99
CA PHE A 83 -16.39 -10.68 1.17
C PHE A 83 -16.00 -11.96 1.93
N ALA A 84 -15.74 -11.87 3.23
CA ALA A 84 -15.48 -13.03 4.07
C ALA A 84 -16.69 -13.99 4.10
N ALA A 85 -17.91 -13.44 4.16
CA ALA A 85 -19.14 -14.22 4.06
C ALA A 85 -19.39 -14.78 2.63
N HIS A 86 -18.99 -14.04 1.58
CA HIS A 86 -19.29 -14.38 0.18
C HIS A 86 -18.04 -14.37 -0.72
N PRO A 87 -17.10 -15.31 -0.56
CA PRO A 87 -15.81 -15.28 -1.25
C PRO A 87 -15.88 -15.52 -2.77
N ARG A 88 -16.99 -16.09 -3.28
CA ARG A 88 -17.18 -16.37 -4.71
C ARG A 88 -17.59 -15.14 -5.53
N ASN A 89 -17.94 -14.02 -4.90
CA ASN A 89 -18.38 -12.82 -5.60
C ASN A 89 -17.21 -12.10 -6.29
N ARG A 90 -17.10 -12.27 -7.61
CA ARG A 90 -16.02 -11.69 -8.44
C ARG A 90 -16.10 -10.18 -8.55
N VAL A 91 -17.31 -9.62 -8.66
CA VAL A 91 -17.52 -8.17 -8.78
C VAL A 91 -17.05 -7.45 -7.51
N LEU A 92 -17.42 -7.99 -6.34
CA LEU A 92 -16.99 -7.47 -5.05
C LEU A 92 -15.46 -7.52 -4.90
N LYS A 93 -14.83 -8.61 -5.35
CA LYS A 93 -13.37 -8.76 -5.32
C LYS A 93 -12.66 -7.67 -6.14
N VAL A 94 -13.14 -7.40 -7.36
CA VAL A 94 -12.59 -6.35 -8.23
C VAL A 94 -12.78 -4.98 -7.57
N TYR A 95 -14.00 -4.68 -7.13
CA TYR A 95 -14.32 -3.41 -6.47
C TYR A 95 -13.49 -3.15 -5.20
N LEU A 96 -13.31 -4.18 -4.36
CA LEU A 96 -12.48 -4.09 -3.16
C LEU A 96 -11.02 -3.79 -3.50
N LYS A 97 -10.48 -4.43 -4.54
CA LYS A 97 -9.11 -4.18 -5.02
C LYS A 97 -8.97 -2.73 -5.51
N GLU A 98 -9.90 -2.25 -6.33
CA GLU A 98 -9.90 -0.87 -6.81
C GLU A 98 -9.94 0.16 -5.67
N LEU A 99 -10.74 -0.08 -4.63
CA LEU A 99 -10.77 0.79 -3.45
C LEU A 99 -9.45 0.81 -2.70
N ILE A 100 -8.82 -0.35 -2.51
CA ILE A 100 -7.50 -0.45 -1.87
C ILE A 100 -6.45 0.34 -2.67
N ASP A 101 -6.47 0.23 -4.00
CA ASP A 101 -5.51 0.91 -4.86
C ASP A 101 -5.76 2.42 -4.94
N LYS A 102 -7.02 2.87 -4.96
CA LYS A 102 -7.38 4.29 -4.81
C LYS A 102 -6.88 4.87 -3.49
N ARG A 103 -7.05 4.14 -2.38
CA ARG A 103 -6.56 4.56 -1.05
C ARG A 103 -5.04 4.68 -1.01
N LYS A 104 -4.32 3.72 -1.59
CA LYS A 104 -2.85 3.79 -1.72
C LYS A 104 -2.40 5.02 -2.52
N CYS A 105 -3.14 5.35 -3.57
CA CYS A 105 -2.89 6.53 -4.38
C CYS A 105 -3.00 7.81 -3.54
N PHE A 106 -4.08 7.94 -2.75
CA PHE A 106 -4.25 9.08 -1.84
C PHE A 106 -3.18 9.17 -0.77
N LEU A 107 -2.80 8.04 -0.15
CA LEU A 107 -1.70 7.99 0.82
C LEU A 107 -0.35 8.43 0.20
N LYS A 108 -0.09 8.06 -1.06
CA LYS A 108 1.09 8.50 -1.79
C LYS A 108 1.11 10.02 -2.00
N TYR A 109 -0.02 10.61 -2.39
CA TYR A 109 -0.13 12.05 -2.56
C TYR A 109 0.02 12.80 -1.23
N MET A 110 -0.64 12.33 -0.18
CA MET A 110 -0.61 12.98 1.12
C MET A 110 0.79 12.97 1.72
N ARG A 111 1.53 11.86 1.58
CA ARG A 111 2.95 11.77 1.98
C ARG A 111 3.84 12.79 1.26
N ARG A 112 3.52 13.16 0.01
CA ARG A 112 4.26 14.17 -0.75
C ARG A 112 3.92 15.60 -0.30
N TRP A 113 2.66 15.83 0.06
CA TRP A 113 2.15 17.18 0.33
C TRP A 113 2.42 17.62 1.77
N ASP A 114 2.04 16.81 2.75
CA ASP A 114 2.21 17.13 4.17
C ASP A 114 2.49 15.85 4.96
N TYR A 115 3.75 15.69 5.36
CA TYR A 115 4.20 14.51 6.07
C TYR A 115 3.63 14.41 7.49
N ARG A 116 3.45 15.55 8.19
CA ARG A 116 2.96 15.55 9.58
C ARG A 116 1.51 15.11 9.64
N ARG A 117 0.68 15.60 8.72
CA ARG A 117 -0.71 15.14 8.59
C ARG A 117 -0.79 13.68 8.17
N PHE A 118 0.15 13.24 7.35
CA PHE A 118 0.23 11.84 6.94
C PHE A 118 0.48 10.90 8.12
N GLU A 119 1.46 11.20 8.97
CA GLU A 119 1.75 10.39 10.17
C GLU A 119 0.56 10.36 11.13
N TRP A 120 0.00 11.53 11.45
CA TRP A 120 -1.22 11.64 12.27
C TRP A 120 -2.39 10.81 11.73
N LEU A 121 -2.60 10.81 10.41
CA LEU A 121 -3.69 10.04 9.81
C LEU A 121 -3.47 8.53 9.94
N LEU A 122 -2.22 8.06 9.78
CA LEU A 122 -1.91 6.64 9.91
C LEU A 122 -2.19 6.13 11.33
N GLU A 123 -1.83 6.94 12.34
CA GLU A 123 -2.11 6.63 13.75
C GLU A 123 -3.62 6.61 14.02
N LYS A 124 -4.36 7.63 13.57
CA LYS A 124 -5.81 7.73 13.81
C LYS A 124 -6.60 6.59 13.18
N LEU A 125 -6.32 6.26 11.93
CA LEU A 125 -7.07 5.24 11.19
C LEU A 125 -6.50 3.81 11.34
N ASP A 126 -5.43 3.62 12.12
CA ASP A 126 -4.69 2.37 12.25
C ASP A 126 -4.35 1.73 10.89
N ILE A 127 -3.63 2.51 10.07
CA ILE A 127 -3.23 2.10 8.72
C ILE A 127 -1.71 1.91 8.67
N VAL A 128 -1.28 0.72 8.25
CA VAL A 128 0.13 0.47 7.93
C VAL A 128 0.40 0.84 6.47
N TYR A 129 1.17 1.90 6.25
CA TYR A 129 1.60 2.29 4.91
C TYR A 129 2.71 1.37 4.39
N LYS A 130 2.48 0.78 3.22
CA LYS A 130 3.49 0.00 2.48
C LYS A 130 3.77 0.68 1.15
N ALA A 131 5.02 1.04 0.92
CA ALA A 131 5.44 1.59 -0.36
C ALA A 131 5.23 0.56 -1.48
N HIS A 132 4.88 1.02 -2.68
CA HIS A 132 4.83 0.14 -3.84
C HIS A 132 6.27 -0.29 -4.19
N PRO A 133 6.52 -1.58 -4.48
CA PRO A 133 7.83 -2.02 -4.91
C PRO A 133 8.22 -1.31 -6.20
N ALA A 134 9.53 -1.09 -6.41
CA ALA A 134 10.03 -0.48 -7.64
C ALA A 134 9.78 -1.38 -8.86
N GLU A 135 9.85 -2.70 -8.66
CA GLU A 135 9.69 -3.70 -9.71
C GLU A 135 8.72 -4.80 -9.27
N TYR A 136 7.87 -5.25 -10.20
CA TYR A 136 7.03 -6.43 -10.01
C TYR A 136 7.76 -7.64 -10.58
N VAL A 137 8.46 -8.39 -9.74
CA VAL A 137 9.08 -9.63 -10.18
C VAL A 137 8.00 -10.70 -10.33
N LEU A 138 7.86 -11.25 -11.53
CA LEU A 138 7.04 -12.44 -11.75
C LEU A 138 7.72 -13.63 -11.08
N VAL A 139 7.27 -14.00 -9.88
CA VAL A 139 7.77 -15.18 -9.17
C VAL A 139 7.14 -16.44 -9.79
N GLY A 140 7.76 -16.92 -10.86
CA GLY A 140 7.46 -18.22 -11.46
C GLY A 140 8.37 -19.32 -10.89
N ARG A 141 7.89 -20.57 -10.90
CA ARG A 141 8.75 -21.75 -10.71
C ARG A 141 9.51 -22.00 -12.02
N ASN A 142 10.51 -21.19 -12.30
CA ASN A 142 11.29 -21.32 -13.51
C ASN A 142 12.30 -22.44 -13.25
N LYS A 143 11.91 -23.72 -13.47
CA LYS A 143 12.87 -24.84 -13.42
C LYS A 143 14.11 -24.53 -14.28
N PHE A 144 13.90 -23.87 -15.41
CA PHE A 144 14.96 -23.38 -16.30
C PHE A 144 15.85 -22.29 -15.67
N GLY A 145 15.29 -21.39 -14.86
CA GLY A 145 16.06 -20.36 -14.15
C GLY A 145 16.88 -20.95 -13.01
N GLU A 146 16.33 -21.92 -12.28
CA GLU A 146 17.04 -22.71 -11.27
C GLU A 146 18.15 -23.56 -11.90
N LEU A 147 17.86 -24.26 -13.01
CA LEU A 147 18.84 -25.03 -13.78
C LEU A 147 19.95 -24.15 -14.33
N CYS A 148 19.64 -22.98 -14.91
CA CYS A 148 20.66 -22.03 -15.38
C CYS A 148 21.49 -21.47 -14.22
N PHE A 149 20.90 -21.22 -13.05
CA PHE A 149 21.62 -20.77 -11.86
C PHE A 149 22.58 -21.86 -11.33
N ILE A 150 22.09 -23.10 -11.21
CA ILE A 150 22.89 -24.26 -10.79
C ILE A 150 23.99 -24.56 -11.81
N CYS A 151 23.67 -24.56 -13.11
CA CYS A 151 24.64 -24.82 -14.18
C CYS A 151 25.69 -23.70 -14.25
N GLY A 152 25.30 -22.44 -14.05
CA GLY A 152 26.23 -21.31 -13.92
C GLY A 152 27.19 -21.46 -12.75
N GLN A 153 26.72 -21.85 -11.57
CA GLN A 153 27.57 -22.15 -10.41
C GLN A 153 28.52 -23.34 -10.68
N HIS A 154 28.02 -24.38 -11.35
CA HIS A 154 28.82 -25.54 -11.70
C HIS A 154 29.93 -25.18 -12.68
N CYS A 155 29.62 -24.36 -13.69
CA CYS A 155 30.60 -23.84 -14.65
C CYS A 155 31.66 -22.96 -13.97
N ILE A 156 31.29 -22.11 -13.01
CA ILE A 156 32.24 -21.30 -12.23
C ILE A 156 33.17 -22.19 -11.40
N ASN A 157 32.65 -23.29 -10.85
CA ASN A 157 33.42 -24.23 -10.02
C ASN A 157 34.23 -25.24 -10.84
N SER A 158 33.85 -25.51 -12.09
CA SER A 158 34.54 -26.44 -12.99
C SER A 158 35.62 -25.79 -13.84
N LEU A 159 35.69 -24.45 -13.89
CA LEU A 159 36.81 -23.76 -14.51
C LEU A 159 38.08 -23.99 -13.66
N PRO A 160 39.18 -24.50 -14.24
CA PRO A 160 40.40 -24.72 -13.49
C PRO A 160 40.93 -23.37 -12.99
N ARG A 161 40.93 -23.20 -11.67
CA ARG A 161 41.36 -21.98 -10.95
C ARG A 161 42.80 -21.53 -11.29
N GLN A 162 43.56 -22.39 -11.95
CA GLN A 162 44.97 -22.21 -12.30
C GLN A 162 45.21 -21.38 -13.58
N ALA A 163 44.20 -21.20 -14.45
CA ALA A 163 44.38 -20.41 -15.69
C ALA A 163 44.22 -18.89 -15.49
N ILE A 164 43.57 -18.44 -14.42
CA ILE A 164 43.28 -17.02 -14.20
C ILE A 164 44.51 -16.27 -13.65
N THR A 165 45.43 -16.97 -12.97
CA THR A 165 46.64 -16.35 -12.39
C THR A 165 47.67 -15.95 -13.44
N THR A 166 47.71 -16.60 -14.60
CA THR A 166 48.66 -16.25 -15.68
C THR A 166 48.21 -15.01 -16.45
N ASP A 167 46.92 -14.89 -16.75
CA ASP A 167 46.39 -13.80 -17.58
C ASP A 167 46.29 -12.49 -16.79
N THR A 168 45.98 -12.57 -15.49
CA THR A 168 45.99 -11.39 -14.60
C THR A 168 47.40 -10.85 -14.33
N GLN A 169 48.41 -11.72 -14.26
CA GLN A 169 49.82 -11.29 -14.15
C GLN A 169 50.36 -10.68 -15.46
N GLN A 170 49.94 -11.19 -16.63
CA GLN A 170 50.29 -10.60 -17.93
C GLN A 170 49.62 -9.24 -18.17
N LEU A 171 48.37 -9.06 -17.75
CA LEU A 171 47.68 -7.76 -17.89
C LEU A 171 48.23 -6.68 -16.94
N LEU A 172 48.70 -7.07 -15.75
CA LEU A 172 49.36 -6.16 -14.81
C LEU A 172 50.79 -5.77 -15.25
N SER A 173 51.51 -6.64 -15.97
CA SER A 173 52.81 -6.26 -16.57
C SER A 173 52.64 -5.36 -17.80
N ILE A 174 51.60 -5.57 -18.62
CA ILE A 174 51.27 -4.70 -19.77
C ILE A 174 50.87 -3.28 -19.31
N SER A 175 50.18 -3.14 -18.17
CA SER A 175 49.82 -1.82 -17.64
C SER A 175 51.01 -1.03 -17.07
N GLN A 176 52.02 -1.72 -16.50
CA GLN A 176 53.27 -1.08 -16.06
C GLN A 176 54.15 -0.62 -17.22
N VAL A 177 54.21 -1.37 -18.33
CA VAL A 177 54.93 -0.95 -19.55
C VAL A 177 54.29 0.29 -20.19
N ARG A 178 52.96 0.43 -20.08
CA ARG A 178 52.22 1.57 -20.63
C ARG A 178 52.41 2.86 -19.81
N LEU A 179 52.64 2.75 -18.50
CA LEU A 179 52.98 3.88 -17.61
C LEU A 179 54.45 4.34 -17.80
N SER A 180 55.39 3.42 -18.01
CA SER A 180 56.79 3.79 -18.29
C SER A 180 56.99 4.44 -19.66
N LEU A 181 56.24 4.03 -20.70
CA LEU A 181 56.27 4.69 -22.01
C LEU A 181 55.66 6.11 -21.97
N PHE A 182 54.75 6.37 -21.04
CA PHE A 182 54.14 7.68 -20.86
C PHE A 182 55.10 8.67 -20.17
N LEU A 183 55.92 8.19 -19.22
CA LEU A 183 56.93 9.01 -18.53
C LEU A 183 58.18 9.32 -19.37
N LEU A 184 58.58 8.43 -20.28
CA LEU A 184 59.68 8.70 -21.23
C LEU A 184 59.29 9.70 -22.33
N ASN A 185 57.99 9.81 -22.66
CA ASN A 185 57.50 10.78 -23.65
C ASN A 185 57.26 12.17 -23.04
N SER A 186 57.20 12.32 -21.71
CA SER A 186 57.09 13.64 -21.06
C SER A 186 58.42 14.38 -20.93
N GLU A 187 59.58 13.70 -20.98
CA GLU A 187 60.89 14.36 -20.98
C GLU A 187 61.34 14.86 -22.37
N PHE A 188 60.65 14.46 -23.44
CA PHE A 188 60.94 14.95 -24.80
C PHE A 188 60.25 16.27 -25.16
N PHE A 189 59.38 16.80 -24.27
CA PHE A 189 58.60 18.02 -24.52
C PHE A 189 59.04 19.22 -23.66
N SER A 190 60.22 19.14 -23.02
CA SER A 190 60.80 20.20 -22.17
C SER A 190 62.18 20.68 -22.63
N LEU A 191 62.40 20.80 -23.95
CA LEU A 191 63.50 21.58 -24.55
C LEU A 191 62.93 22.57 -25.59
#